data_AF-A0A8T3TEA0-F1
#
_entry.id   AF-A0A8T3TEA0-F1
#
_cell.length_a   1.000
_cell.length_b   1.000
_cell.length_c   1.000
_cell.angle_alpha   90.00
_cell.angle_beta   90.00
_cell.angle_gamma   90.00
#
_symmetry.space_group_name_H-M   'P 1'
#
loop_
_entity.id
_entity.type
_entity.pdbx_description
1 polymer ?
#
loop_
_entity_poly.entity_id
_entity_poly.type
_entity_poly.pdbx_seq_one_letter_code
_entity_poly.pdbx_strand_id
1 'polypeptide(L)'
;HMAAPLSVGRLDGCEVDCPLHKGRFDLRTGDTVRFPTTGGLDPDGGYHPPWAPAGAPPKPEPSDDKARARAATRVRRLRYYPVRVRGDAIEVAIPA
;
A
#
# COMPACT_ATOMS: atom_id res chain seq x y z
N HIS A 1 -0.88 -0.92 5.38
CA HIS A 1 -1.21 -2.24 4.80
C HIS A 1 -1.12 -3.34 5.86
N MET A 2 0.04 -3.83 6.31
CA MET A 2 0.19 -4.62 7.56
C MET A 2 1.68 -4.90 7.89
N ALA A 3 2.58 -3.99 7.48
CA ALA A 3 4.03 -4.09 7.71
C ALA A 3 4.73 -5.38 7.21
N ALA A 4 4.18 -6.05 6.18
CA ALA A 4 4.87 -7.15 5.52
C ALA A 4 6.13 -6.64 4.77
N PRO A 5 7.26 -7.36 4.82
CA PRO A 5 8.49 -6.95 4.16
C PRO A 5 8.35 -7.04 2.63
N LEU A 6 8.46 -5.90 1.94
CA LEU A 6 8.37 -5.89 0.46
C LEU A 6 9.58 -6.56 -0.21
N SER A 7 10.69 -6.71 0.51
CA SER A 7 11.91 -7.38 0.03
C SER A 7 11.74 -8.87 -0.26
N VAL A 8 10.69 -9.51 0.27
CA VAL A 8 10.34 -10.90 -0.07
C VAL A 8 9.16 -10.99 -1.05
N GLY A 9 8.77 -9.84 -1.61
CA GLY A 9 7.80 -9.72 -2.67
C GLY A 9 8.37 -10.08 -4.04
N ARG A 10 7.54 -9.95 -5.08
CA ARG A 10 7.98 -10.04 -6.48
C ARG A 10 8.24 -8.63 -7.01
N LEU A 11 9.36 -8.45 -7.70
CA LEU A 11 9.67 -7.25 -8.46
C LEU A 11 9.38 -7.49 -9.95
N ASP A 12 8.67 -6.56 -10.59
CA ASP A 12 8.33 -6.59 -12.01
C ASP A 12 8.59 -5.20 -12.61
N GLY A 13 9.73 -5.05 -13.29
CA GLY A 13 10.24 -3.73 -13.67
C GLY A 13 10.45 -2.84 -12.44
N CYS A 14 9.63 -1.79 -12.31
CA CYS A 14 9.66 -0.87 -11.16
C CYS A 14 8.50 -1.10 -10.17
N GLU A 15 7.65 -2.09 -10.37
CA GLU A 15 6.54 -2.40 -9.46
C GLU A 15 6.92 -3.54 -8.51
N VAL A 16 6.74 -3.33 -7.21
CA VAL A 16 6.93 -4.36 -6.19
C VAL A 16 5.59 -4.81 -5.60
N ASP A 17 5.42 -6.13 -5.50
CA ASP A 17 4.23 -6.75 -4.92
C ASP A 17 4.44 -7.03 -3.43
N CYS A 18 3.47 -6.66 -2.60
CA CYS A 18 3.44 -7.11 -1.22
C CYS A 18 3.12 -8.61 -1.17
N PRO A 19 3.96 -9.42 -0.50
CA PRO A 19 3.81 -10.88 -0.49
C PRO A 19 2.49 -11.35 0.16
N LEU A 20 1.93 -10.54 1.07
CA LEU A 20 0.80 -10.92 1.92
C LEU A 20 -0.57 -10.75 1.22
N HIS A 21 -0.95 -9.52 0.89
CA HIS A 21 -2.26 -9.23 0.27
C HIS A 21 -2.16 -8.58 -1.11
N LYS A 22 -1.05 -8.82 -1.81
CA LYS A 22 -0.87 -8.50 -3.23
C LYS A 22 -1.06 -7.02 -3.60
N GLY A 23 -0.94 -6.09 -2.65
CA GLY A 23 -0.82 -4.67 -2.98
C GLY A 23 0.45 -4.42 -3.82
N ARG A 24 0.42 -3.48 -4.76
CA ARG A 24 1.56 -3.15 -5.64
C ARG A 24 1.95 -1.69 -5.48
N PHE A 25 3.24 -1.40 -5.59
CA PHE A 25 3.79 -0.05 -5.44
C PHE A 25 4.84 0.24 -6.51
N ASP A 26 4.84 1.44 -7.09
CA ASP A 26 5.89 1.90 -8.01
C ASP A 26 7.09 2.39 -7.18
N LEU A 27 8.27 1.79 -7.38
CA LEU A 27 9.49 2.13 -6.65
C LEU A 27 10.12 3.46 -7.08
N ARG A 28 9.76 4.00 -8.25
CA ARG A 28 10.27 5.28 -8.74
C ARG A 28 9.58 6.45 -8.06
N THR A 29 8.26 6.34 -7.89
CA THR A 29 7.43 7.41 -7.35
C THR A 29 7.01 7.15 -5.92
N GLY A 30 7.00 5.89 -5.47
CA GLY A 30 6.45 5.45 -4.19
C GLY A 30 4.92 5.29 -4.22
N ASP A 31 4.27 5.49 -5.36
CA ASP A 31 2.80 5.46 -5.43
C ASP A 31 2.26 4.05 -5.26
N THR A 32 1.05 3.96 -4.70
CA THR A 32 0.29 2.72 -4.70
C THR A 32 -0.25 2.50 -6.10
N VAL A 33 0.11 1.40 -6.76
CA VAL A 33 -0.43 1.00 -8.08
C VAL A 33 -1.65 0.11 -7.92
N ARG A 34 -1.62 -0.74 -6.88
CA ARG A 34 -2.74 -1.60 -6.51
C ARG A 34 -2.88 -1.54 -5.01
N PHE A 35 -4.02 -1.04 -4.54
CA PHE A 35 -4.32 -1.10 -3.13
C PHE A 35 -4.49 -2.57 -2.71
N PRO A 36 -4.00 -2.97 -1.52
CA PRO A 36 -4.26 -4.30 -1.01
C PRO A 36 -5.76 -4.57 -0.88
N THR A 37 -6.20 -5.81 -1.11
CA THR A 37 -7.62 -6.22 -1.11
C THR A 37 -8.40 -5.96 0.19
N THR A 38 -7.76 -5.41 1.23
CA THR A 38 -8.38 -5.08 2.51
C THR A 38 -8.58 -3.57 2.65
N GLY A 39 -9.84 -3.11 2.51
CA GLY A 39 -10.23 -1.77 2.96
C GLY A 39 -10.90 -0.86 1.94
N GLY A 40 -11.31 -1.39 0.78
CA GLY A 40 -12.15 -0.66 -0.18
C GLY A 40 -11.53 0.63 -0.67
N LEU A 41 -10.20 0.70 -0.81
CA LEU A 41 -9.56 1.90 -1.35
C LEU A 41 -9.02 1.60 -2.74
N ASP A 42 -9.16 2.58 -3.61
CA ASP A 42 -8.46 2.64 -4.88
C ASP A 42 -7.00 3.10 -4.68
N PRO A 43 -6.13 2.86 -5.67
CA PRO A 43 -4.75 3.36 -5.67
C PRO A 43 -4.64 4.86 -5.37
N ASP A 44 -5.55 5.67 -5.91
CA ASP A 44 -5.61 7.13 -5.71
C ASP A 44 -6.21 7.53 -4.34
N GLY A 45 -6.62 6.56 -3.53
CA GLY A 45 -7.20 6.76 -2.22
C GLY A 45 -8.71 7.02 -2.21
N GLY A 46 -9.40 6.83 -3.33
CA GLY A 46 -10.86 6.81 -3.39
C GLY A 46 -11.42 5.65 -2.55
N TYR A 47 -12.45 5.91 -1.74
CA TYR A 47 -13.04 4.90 -0.87
C TYR A 47 -14.34 4.34 -1.45
N HIS A 48 -14.45 3.02 -1.38
CA HIS A 48 -15.62 2.21 -1.70
C HIS A 48 -16.16 1.60 -0.41
N PRO A 49 -17.47 1.79 -0.14
CA PRO A 49 -18.10 1.18 1.02
C PRO A 49 -18.07 -0.35 0.91
N PRO A 50 -18.35 -1.07 2.02
CA PRO A 50 -18.49 -2.52 1.97
C PRO A 50 -19.52 -2.91 0.91
N TRP A 51 -19.13 -3.83 0.02
CA TRP A 51 -19.99 -4.30 -1.05
C TRP A 51 -21.34 -4.80 -0.51
N ALA A 52 -22.42 -4.41 -1.19
CA ALA A 52 -23.77 -4.91 -0.99
C ALA A 52 -24.36 -5.36 -2.35
N PRO A 53 -25.24 -6.37 -2.37
CA PRO A 53 -25.94 -6.79 -3.58
C PRO A 53 -26.76 -5.65 -4.21
N ALA A 54 -26.96 -5.70 -5.53
CA ALA A 54 -27.80 -4.72 -6.21
C ALA A 54 -29.23 -4.71 -5.63
N GLY A 55 -29.74 -3.52 -5.29
CA GLY A 55 -31.05 -3.32 -4.68
C GLY A 55 -31.10 -3.56 -3.16
N ALA A 56 -30.02 -4.05 -2.54
CA ALA A 56 -29.93 -4.12 -1.08
C ALA A 56 -29.59 -2.75 -0.48
N PRO A 57 -30.02 -2.46 0.77
CA PRO A 57 -29.58 -1.26 1.47
C PRO A 57 -28.04 -1.31 1.67
N PRO A 58 -27.35 -0.15 1.68
CA PRO A 58 -25.93 -0.08 1.97
C PRO A 58 -25.60 -0.73 3.30
N LYS A 59 -24.51 -1.50 3.35
CA LYS A 59 -24.00 -2.05 4.60
C LYS A 59 -23.41 -0.91 5.44
N PRO A 60 -23.69 -0.84 6.76
CA PRO A 60 -23.09 0.17 7.61
C PRO A 60 -21.56 0.04 7.63
N GLU A 61 -20.91 1.19 7.79
CA GLU A 61 -19.47 1.27 7.96
C GLU A 61 -19.03 0.52 9.22
N PRO A 62 -18.02 -0.37 9.14
CA PRO A 62 -17.45 -0.99 10.33
C PRO A 62 -16.85 0.08 11.24
N SER A 63 -17.32 0.14 12.49
CA SER A 63 -16.84 1.08 13.52
C SER A 63 -15.96 0.40 14.58
N ASP A 64 -15.65 -0.88 14.40
CA ASP A 64 -14.83 -1.66 15.32
C ASP A 64 -13.36 -1.19 15.36
N ASP A 65 -12.62 -1.65 16.36
CA ASP A 65 -11.21 -1.30 16.53
C ASP A 65 -10.34 -1.73 15.35
N LYS A 66 -10.74 -2.78 14.62
CA LYS A 66 -10.05 -3.23 13.43
C LYS A 66 -10.22 -2.24 12.28
N ALA A 67 -11.40 -1.65 12.13
CA ALA A 67 -11.67 -0.60 11.17
C ALA A 67 -10.86 0.67 11.49
N ARG A 68 -10.84 1.07 12.76
CA ARG A 68 -10.00 2.19 13.24
C ARG A 68 -8.51 1.94 12.99
N ALA A 69 -8.01 0.75 13.32
CA ALA A 69 -6.61 0.37 13.09
C ALA A 69 -6.25 0.37 11.60
N ARG A 70 -7.14 -0.15 10.73
CA ARG A 70 -6.96 -0.08 9.27
C ARG A 70 -6.88 1.36 8.79
N ALA A 71 -7.77 2.23 9.27
CA ALA A 71 -7.76 3.64 8.90
C ALA A 71 -6.44 4.33 9.30
N ALA A 72 -5.98 4.10 10.54
CA ALA A 72 -4.75 4.68 11.07
C ALA A 72 -3.46 4.14 10.41
N THR A 73 -3.48 2.93 9.86
CA THR A 73 -2.31 2.26 9.25
C THR A 73 -2.34 2.25 7.72
N ARG A 74 -3.23 3.05 7.11
CA ARG A 74 -3.27 3.27 5.67
C ARG A 74 -2.01 4.01 5.22
N VAL A 75 -1.31 3.43 4.25
CA VAL A 75 -0.17 4.04 3.58
C VAL A 75 -0.63 4.31 2.16
N ARG A 76 -0.67 5.59 1.78
CA ARG A 76 -1.06 6.01 0.42
C ARG A 76 0.15 6.05 -0.53
N ARG A 77 1.31 6.38 0.02
CA ARG A 77 2.59 6.45 -0.69
C ARG A 77 3.69 5.86 0.19
N LEU A 78 4.54 5.02 -0.38
CA LEU A 78 5.71 4.48 0.31
C LEU A 78 6.70 5.61 0.59
N ARG A 79 7.37 5.51 1.74
CA ARG A 79 8.57 6.32 1.98
C ARG A 79 9.66 5.87 1.02
N TYR A 80 10.33 6.83 0.42
CA TYR A 80 11.47 6.61 -0.46
C TYR A 80 12.66 7.42 0.03
N TYR A 81 13.85 6.93 -0.25
CA TYR A 81 15.11 7.53 0.19
C TYR A 81 15.96 7.83 -1.04
N PRO A 82 16.60 9.01 -1.11
CA PRO A 82 17.55 9.29 -2.17
C PRO A 82 18.68 8.25 -2.17
N VAL A 83 19.02 7.78 -3.36
CA VAL A 83 20.12 6.83 -3.58
C VAL A 83 21.13 7.42 -4.56
N ARG A 84 22.41 7.09 -4.38
CA ARG A 84 23.46 7.38 -5.35
C ARG A 84 24.39 6.19 -5.51
N VAL A 85 24.94 6.02 -6.71
CA VAL A 85 25.97 5.03 -6.99
C VAL A 85 27.33 5.70 -6.85
N ARG A 86 28.23 5.12 -6.05
CA ARG A 86 29.61 5.61 -5.85
C ARG A 86 30.58 4.44 -6.02
N GLY A 87 31.24 4.38 -7.18
CA GLY A 87 32.11 3.25 -7.52
C GLY A 87 31.31 1.96 -7.59
N ASP A 88 31.64 1.00 -6.74
CA ASP A 88 30.98 -0.31 -6.58
C ASP A 88 29.90 -0.31 -5.47
N ALA A 89 29.65 0.82 -4.82
CA ALA A 89 28.69 0.93 -3.73
C ALA A 89 27.40 1.69 -4.11
N ILE A 90 26.28 1.30 -3.49
CA ILE A 90 25.03 2.07 -3.47
C ILE A 90 24.92 2.73 -2.08
N GLU A 91 24.83 4.05 -2.05
CA GLU A 91 24.67 4.83 -0.82
C GLU A 91 23.22 5.33 -0.73
N VAL A 92 22.62 5.22 0.46
CA VAL A 92 21.23 5.62 0.75
C VAL A 92 21.21 6.71 1.80
N ALA A 93 20.51 7.82 1.52
CA ALA A 93 20.35 8.91 2.49
C ALA A 93 19.17 8.63 3.44
N ILE A 94 19.47 8.18 4.65
CA ILE A 94 18.48 7.96 5.72
C ILE A 94 18.37 9.23 6.58
N PRO A 95 17.18 9.82 6.77
CA PRO A 95 16.97 10.90 7.72
C PRO A 95 17.33 10.46 9.14
N ALA A 96 17.88 11.39 9.92
CA ALA A 96 18.16 11.19 11.35
C ALA A 96 16.88 10.95 12.16
#